data_AF-A0A7C8YXG8-F1
#
_entry.id   AF-A0A7C8YXG8-F1
#
_cell.length_a   1.000
_cell.length_b   1.000
_cell.length_c   1.000
_cell.angle_alpha   90.00
_cell.angle_beta   90.00
_cell.angle_gamma   90.00
#
_symmetry.space_group_name_H-M   'P 1'
#
loop_
_entity.id
_entity.type
_entity.pdbx_description
1 polymer ?
#
loop_
_entity_poly.entity_id
_entity_poly.type
_entity_poly.pdbx_seq_one_letter_code
_entity_poly.pdbx_strand_id
1 'polypeptide(L)'
;VVCTTIAEALAMGKIVVCANHPSNEFFKQFPNCRMYNDGQGFVTATQKALSENPAPLTDAQRHELSWEAAAERFLKVAELDRGPIRPPTEEPLEKCGSLSLNMKKRLEETSALIHNALMGSELTRRAFGAVPQTLRPDEELCREIGSSCPKRRYCEG
;
A
#
# COMPACT_ATOMS: atom_id res chain seq x y z
N VAL A 1 -1.55 -6.35 -10.83
CA VAL A 1 -0.84 -5.06 -10.85
C VAL A 1 -1.76 -4.04 -11.49
N VAL A 2 -2.07 -2.95 -10.80
CA VAL A 2 -2.80 -1.82 -11.37
C VAL A 2 -1.78 -0.98 -12.15
N CYS A 3 -2.10 -0.60 -13.39
CA CYS A 3 -1.22 0.30 -14.15
C CYS A 3 -1.33 1.72 -13.56
N THR A 4 -0.28 2.17 -12.86
CA THR A 4 -0.26 3.50 -12.20
C THR A 4 -0.53 4.63 -13.18
N THR A 5 -0.01 4.52 -14.41
CA THR A 5 -0.23 5.49 -15.49
C THR A 5 -1.72 5.68 -15.83
N ILE A 6 -2.52 4.61 -15.80
CA ILE A 6 -3.97 4.71 -16.06
C ILE A 6 -4.66 5.44 -14.91
N ALA A 7 -4.33 5.09 -13.66
CA ALA A 7 -4.89 5.73 -12.47
C ALA A 7 -4.55 7.22 -12.43
N GLU A 8 -3.30 7.59 -12.69
CA GLU A 8 -2.83 8.98 -12.74
C GLU A 8 -3.54 9.78 -13.83
N ALA A 9 -3.61 9.24 -15.07
CA ALA A 9 -4.28 9.90 -16.17
C ALA A 9 -5.77 10.15 -15.87
N LEU A 10 -6.46 9.15 -15.32
CA LEU A 10 -7.86 9.30 -14.90
C LEU A 10 -8.00 10.33 -13.78
N ALA A 11 -7.14 10.31 -12.76
CA ALA A 11 -7.17 11.29 -11.66
C ALA A 11 -6.96 12.73 -12.13
N MET A 12 -6.19 12.93 -13.21
CA MET A 12 -6.04 14.23 -13.89
C MET A 12 -7.23 14.59 -14.80
N GLY A 13 -8.27 13.75 -14.86
CA GLY A 13 -9.44 13.97 -15.71
C GLY A 13 -9.18 13.73 -17.20
N LYS A 14 -8.18 12.92 -17.59
CA LYS A 14 -7.90 12.60 -19.00
C LYS A 14 -8.71 11.41 -19.47
N ILE A 15 -8.93 11.33 -20.79
CA ILE A 15 -9.44 10.12 -21.44
C ILE A 15 -8.28 9.13 -21.58
N VAL A 16 -8.53 7.87 -21.21
CA VAL A 16 -7.57 6.76 -21.35
C VAL A 16 -8.15 5.74 -22.32
N VAL A 17 -7.33 5.30 -23.27
CA VAL A 17 -7.63 4.17 -24.15
C VAL A 17 -6.68 3.02 -23.78
N CYS A 18 -7.22 1.90 -23.32
CA CYS A 18 -6.42 0.76 -22.88
C CYS A 18 -7.02 -0.59 -23.30
N ALA A 19 -6.18 -1.61 -23.40
CA ALA A 19 -6.62 -2.95 -23.78
C ALA A 19 -7.54 -3.54 -22.69
N ASN A 20 -8.57 -4.25 -23.13
CA ASN A 20 -9.46 -5.03 -22.27
C ASN A 20 -8.71 -6.28 -21.77
N HIS A 21 -8.08 -6.16 -20.60
CA HIS A 21 -7.28 -7.20 -19.97
C HIS A 21 -7.63 -7.30 -18.48
N PRO A 22 -7.59 -8.49 -17.84
CA PRO A 22 -7.90 -8.66 -16.42
C PRO A 22 -7.21 -7.68 -15.47
N SER A 23 -5.99 -7.25 -15.80
CA SER A 23 -5.23 -6.26 -15.00
C SER A 23 -5.83 -4.85 -15.03
N ASN A 24 -6.70 -4.55 -15.99
CA ASN A 24 -7.35 -3.25 -16.18
C ASN A 24 -8.83 -3.27 -15.77
N GLU A 25 -9.37 -4.39 -15.25
CA GLU A 25 -10.79 -4.51 -14.87
C GLU A 25 -11.25 -3.40 -13.94
N PHE A 26 -10.41 -3.04 -12.96
CA PHE A 26 -10.69 -1.96 -12.02
C PHE A 26 -11.04 -0.64 -12.73
N PHE A 27 -10.48 -0.37 -13.90
CA PHE A 27 -10.68 0.90 -14.59
C PHE A 27 -11.94 0.97 -15.45
N LYS A 28 -12.63 -0.17 -15.69
CA LYS A 28 -13.86 -0.20 -16.49
C LYS A 28 -14.99 0.64 -15.90
N GLN A 29 -14.95 0.88 -14.59
CA GLN A 29 -15.95 1.70 -13.89
C GLN A 29 -15.86 3.19 -14.22
N PHE A 30 -14.76 3.67 -14.81
CA PHE A 30 -14.56 5.09 -15.09
C PHE A 30 -15.04 5.44 -16.50
N PRO A 31 -15.87 6.49 -16.67
CA PRO A 31 -16.44 6.86 -17.97
C PRO A 31 -15.39 7.30 -18.98
N ASN A 32 -14.29 7.87 -18.50
CA ASN A 32 -13.16 8.31 -19.32
C ASN A 32 -12.20 7.16 -19.67
N CYS A 33 -12.43 5.94 -19.19
CA CYS A 33 -11.64 4.77 -19.57
C CYS A 33 -12.33 4.02 -20.71
N ARG A 34 -11.67 3.94 -21.87
CA ARG A 34 -12.15 3.25 -23.06
C ARG A 34 -11.37 1.95 -23.25
N MET A 35 -12.07 0.84 -23.17
CA MET A 35 -11.49 -0.49 -23.38
C MET A 35 -11.60 -0.91 -24.84
N TYR A 36 -10.56 -1.55 -25.38
CA TYR A 36 -10.60 -2.18 -26.70
C TYR A 36 -10.13 -3.64 -26.66
N ASN A 37 -10.63 -4.47 -27.58
CA ASN A 37 -10.27 -5.89 -27.68
C ASN A 37 -9.32 -6.19 -28.85
N ASP A 38 -9.35 -5.37 -29.89
CA ASP A 38 -8.60 -5.57 -31.13
C ASP A 38 -8.13 -4.22 -31.73
N GLY A 39 -7.41 -4.29 -32.85
CA GLY A 39 -6.87 -3.10 -33.51
C GLY A 39 -7.94 -2.14 -34.04
N GLN A 40 -9.09 -2.64 -34.51
CA GLN A 40 -10.19 -1.78 -34.98
C GLN A 40 -10.86 -1.06 -33.82
N GLY A 41 -11.07 -1.76 -32.70
CA GLY A 41 -11.56 -1.19 -31.46
C GLY A 41 -10.60 -0.13 -30.92
N PHE A 42 -9.28 -0.35 -31.00
CA PHE A 42 -8.28 0.65 -30.62
C PHE A 42 -8.39 1.92 -31.46
N VAL A 43 -8.45 1.79 -32.79
CA VAL A 43 -8.57 2.95 -33.70
C VAL A 43 -9.86 3.72 -33.42
N THR A 44 -10.99 3.02 -33.29
CA THR A 44 -12.31 3.61 -33.03
C THR A 44 -12.33 4.35 -31.69
N ALA A 45 -11.82 3.72 -30.62
CA ALA A 45 -11.76 4.33 -29.29
C ALA A 45 -10.84 5.56 -29.27
N THR A 46 -9.71 5.50 -29.97
CA THR A 46 -8.76 6.62 -30.09
C THR A 46 -9.36 7.79 -30.85
N GLN A 47 -10.00 7.55 -32.00
CA GLN A 47 -10.66 8.60 -32.78
C GLN A 47 -11.76 9.29 -31.96
N LYS A 48 -12.56 8.50 -31.23
CA LYS A 48 -13.58 9.03 -30.32
C LYS A 48 -12.97 9.89 -29.21
N ALA A 49 -11.91 9.41 -28.56
CA ALA A 49 -11.20 10.13 -27.51
C ALA A 49 -10.60 11.47 -27.98
N LEU A 50 -10.20 11.58 -29.26
CA LEU A 50 -9.69 12.83 -29.84
C LEU A 50 -10.80 13.85 -30.15
N SER A 51 -12.05 13.38 -30.32
CA SER A 51 -13.20 14.22 -30.68
C SER A 51 -14.04 14.68 -29.49
N GLU A 52 -13.89 14.03 -28.33
CA GLU A 52 -14.70 14.27 -27.14
C GLU A 52 -13.87 14.96 -26.04
N ASN A 53 -14.53 15.78 -25.23
CA ASN A 53 -13.94 16.25 -23.98
C ASN A 53 -14.14 15.21 -22.87
N PRO A 54 -13.17 15.03 -21.97
CA PRO A 54 -13.32 14.13 -20.83
C PRO A 54 -14.49 14.56 -19.94
N ALA A 55 -15.26 13.58 -19.46
CA ALA A 55 -16.28 13.83 -18.46
C ALA A 55 -15.62 14.23 -17.13
N PRO A 56 -16.18 15.19 -16.37
CA PRO A 56 -15.69 15.50 -15.04
C PRO A 56 -15.85 14.28 -14.13
N LEU A 57 -14.83 14.01 -13.31
CA LEU A 57 -14.90 12.97 -12.29
C LEU A 57 -15.90 13.35 -11.20
N THR A 58 -16.75 12.39 -10.82
CA THR A 58 -17.60 12.53 -9.63
C THR A 58 -16.76 12.39 -8.35
N ASP A 59 -17.29 12.86 -7.22
CA ASP A 59 -16.62 12.68 -5.92
C ASP A 59 -16.36 11.21 -5.58
N ALA A 60 -17.33 10.33 -5.88
CA ALA A 60 -17.17 8.89 -5.70
C ALA A 60 -16.02 8.33 -6.54
N GLN A 61 -15.90 8.73 -7.80
CA GLN A 61 -14.81 8.28 -8.68
C GLN A 61 -13.45 8.83 -8.25
N ARG A 62 -13.39 10.08 -7.79
CA ARG A 62 -12.16 10.65 -7.20
C ARG A 62 -11.73 9.86 -5.98
N HIS A 63 -12.69 9.51 -5.11
CA HIS A 63 -12.42 8.70 -3.93
C HIS A 63 -11.92 7.30 -4.30
N GLU A 64 -12.50 6.62 -5.29
CA GLU A 64 -12.03 5.30 -5.75
C GLU A 64 -10.55 5.30 -6.22
N LEU A 65 -10.08 6.41 -6.79
CA LEU A 65 -8.70 6.63 -7.23
C LEU A 65 -7.76 7.08 -6.10
N SER A 66 -8.28 7.34 -4.90
CA SER A 66 -7.48 7.82 -3.77
C SER A 66 -6.64 6.72 -3.13
N TRP A 67 -5.58 7.14 -2.43
CA TRP A 67 -4.79 6.26 -1.57
C TRP A 67 -5.61 5.63 -0.45
N GLU A 68 -6.58 6.37 0.09
CA GLU A 68 -7.48 5.91 1.16
C GLU A 68 -8.32 4.72 0.69
N ALA A 69 -9.06 4.86 -0.43
CA ALA A 69 -9.85 3.76 -0.97
C ALA A 69 -8.97 2.57 -1.38
N ALA A 70 -7.75 2.81 -1.87
CA ALA A 70 -6.80 1.74 -2.15
C ALA A 70 -6.39 0.98 -0.88
N ALA A 71 -6.15 1.69 0.23
CA ALA A 71 -5.84 1.09 1.52
C ALA A 71 -7.03 0.31 2.09
N GLU A 72 -8.25 0.83 1.99
CA GLU A 72 -9.47 0.11 2.40
C GLU A 72 -9.65 -1.20 1.63
N ARG A 73 -9.48 -1.18 0.30
CA ARG A 73 -9.52 -2.39 -0.52
C ARG A 73 -8.43 -3.38 -0.11
N PHE A 74 -7.24 -2.89 0.23
CA PHE A 74 -6.15 -3.72 0.72
C PHE A 74 -6.49 -4.37 2.07
N LEU A 75 -6.97 -3.61 3.05
CA LEU A 75 -7.36 -4.11 4.37
C LEU A 75 -8.48 -5.15 4.30
N LYS A 76 -9.46 -4.92 3.42
CA LYS A 76 -10.57 -5.85 3.17
C LYS A 76 -10.08 -7.20 2.62
N VAL A 77 -9.16 -7.17 1.66
CA VAL A 77 -8.57 -8.40 1.07
C VAL A 77 -7.61 -9.09 2.04
N ALA A 78 -6.90 -8.33 2.87
CA ALA A 78 -6.02 -8.84 3.90
C ALA A 78 -6.77 -9.45 5.11
N GLU A 79 -8.11 -9.40 5.11
CA GLU A 79 -8.98 -9.81 6.22
C GLU A 79 -8.69 -9.11 7.56
N LEU A 80 -8.01 -7.96 7.53
CA LEU A 80 -7.61 -7.19 8.72
C LEU A 80 -8.76 -6.33 9.28
N ASP A 81 -9.84 -6.18 8.52
CA ASP A 81 -11.06 -5.47 8.92
C ASP A 81 -11.98 -6.30 9.84
N ARG A 82 -11.56 -7.53 10.19
CA ARG A 82 -12.23 -8.30 11.25
C ARG A 82 -11.92 -7.61 12.57
N GLY A 83 -12.93 -6.92 13.12
CA GLY A 83 -12.87 -6.13 14.34
C GLY A 83 -12.25 -6.84 15.56
N PRO A 84 -12.16 -6.16 16.72
CA PRO A 84 -11.36 -6.60 17.86
C PRO A 84 -11.68 -8.06 18.19
N ILE A 85 -10.61 -8.86 18.26
CA ILE A 85 -10.62 -10.25 18.75
C ILE A 85 -11.53 -10.26 19.98
N ARG A 86 -12.71 -10.89 19.88
CA ARG A 86 -13.54 -11.13 21.06
C ARG A 86 -12.62 -11.78 22.11
N PRO A 87 -12.65 -11.33 23.38
CA PRO A 87 -11.90 -12.03 24.43
C PRO A 87 -12.25 -13.51 24.31
N PRO A 88 -11.26 -14.41 24.40
CA PRO A 88 -11.48 -15.82 24.13
C PRO A 88 -12.61 -16.33 25.02
N THR A 89 -13.78 -16.56 24.42
CA THR A 89 -14.82 -17.36 25.04
C THR A 89 -14.26 -18.77 25.09
N GLU A 90 -14.19 -19.33 26.29
CA GLU A 90 -13.80 -20.72 26.54
C GLU A 90 -14.82 -21.65 25.88
N GLU A 91 -14.64 -21.94 24.59
CA GLU A 91 -15.34 -23.00 23.89
C GLU A 91 -14.44 -24.24 23.84
N PRO A 92 -14.96 -25.46 24.10
CA PRO A 92 -14.15 -26.66 24.20
C PRO A 92 -13.37 -26.95 22.91
N LEU A 93 -12.07 -27.18 23.10
CA LEU A 93 -11.06 -27.53 22.10
C LEU A 93 -11.47 -28.75 21.26
N GLU A 94 -12.05 -28.52 20.09
CA GLU A 94 -12.05 -29.49 19.00
C GLU A 94 -10.69 -29.45 18.29
N LYS A 95 -10.09 -30.63 18.23
CA LYS A 95 -8.69 -30.91 17.96
C LYS A 95 -8.46 -30.96 16.46
N CYS A 96 -7.87 -29.92 15.86
CA CYS A 96 -7.34 -30.02 14.50
C CYS A 96 -6.03 -29.21 14.30
N GLY A 97 -4.90 -29.92 14.17
CA GLY A 97 -3.75 -29.57 13.31
C GLY A 97 -2.85 -28.36 13.60
N SER A 98 -2.95 -27.65 14.73
CA SER A 98 -2.39 -26.29 14.89
C SER A 98 -0.94 -26.13 15.42
N LEU A 99 -0.18 -27.21 15.66
CA LEU A 99 1.18 -27.10 16.21
C LEU A 99 2.15 -26.30 15.30
N SER A 100 1.99 -26.39 13.97
CA SER A 100 2.86 -25.71 13.00
C SER A 100 2.65 -24.18 12.95
N LEU A 101 1.41 -23.71 13.15
CA LEU A 101 1.07 -22.28 13.09
C LEU A 101 1.55 -21.52 14.33
N ASN A 102 1.47 -22.14 15.51
CA ASN A 102 1.88 -21.51 16.77
C ASN A 102 3.42 -21.39 16.89
N MET A 103 4.17 -22.33 16.31
CA MET A 103 5.63 -22.27 16.27
C MET A 103 6.14 -21.19 15.30
N LYS A 104 5.52 -21.05 14.12
CA LYS A 104 5.87 -19.99 13.15
C LYS A 104 5.62 -18.60 13.71
N LYS A 105 4.47 -18.39 14.37
CA LYS A 105 4.15 -17.11 15.00
C LYS A 105 5.16 -16.74 16.11
N ARG A 106 5.55 -17.70 16.96
CA ARG A 106 6.60 -17.48 17.99
C ARG A 106 7.97 -17.20 17.38
N LEU A 107 8.31 -17.87 16.28
CA LEU A 107 9.57 -17.62 15.57
C LEU A 107 9.58 -16.21 14.94
N GLU A 108 8.46 -15.78 14.35
CA GLU A 108 8.31 -14.43 13.81
C GLU A 108 8.40 -13.37 14.92
N GLU A 109 7.68 -13.53 16.03
CA GLU A 109 7.73 -12.63 17.19
C GLU A 109 9.14 -12.53 17.79
N THR A 110 9.84 -13.66 17.93
CA THR A 110 11.23 -13.67 18.44
C THR A 110 12.21 -13.05 17.44
N SER A 111 12.02 -13.29 16.15
CA SER A 111 12.83 -12.67 15.10
C SER A 111 12.68 -11.14 15.10
N ALA A 112 11.46 -10.63 15.31
CA ALA A 112 11.20 -9.20 15.41
C ALA A 112 11.89 -8.58 16.63
N LEU A 113 11.84 -9.25 17.78
CA LEU A 113 12.55 -8.81 18.99
C LEU A 113 14.07 -8.77 18.77
N ILE A 114 14.64 -9.83 18.18
CA ILE A 114 16.07 -9.91 17.88
C ILE A 114 16.46 -8.85 16.86
N HIS A 115 15.70 -8.68 15.79
CA HIS A 115 15.95 -7.68 14.75
C HIS A 115 15.88 -6.27 15.34
N ASN A 116 14.88 -5.98 16.18
CA ASN A 116 14.75 -4.68 16.83
C ASN A 116 15.90 -4.41 17.82
N ALA A 117 16.32 -5.42 18.61
CA ALA A 117 17.46 -5.29 19.51
C ALA A 117 18.77 -5.08 18.74
N LEU A 118 18.97 -5.82 17.64
CA LEU A 118 20.16 -5.76 16.81
C LEU A 118 20.28 -4.40 16.10
N MET A 119 19.17 -3.90 15.54
CA MET A 119 19.11 -2.63 14.82
C MET A 119 18.99 -1.41 15.74
N GLY A 120 18.77 -1.61 17.04
CA GLY A 120 18.84 -0.58 18.06
C GLY A 120 20.25 -0.06 18.34
N SER A 121 21.28 -0.70 17.76
CA SER A 121 22.70 -0.32 17.87
C SER A 121 23.21 0.33 16.58
N GLU A 122 23.81 1.52 16.69
CA GLU A 122 24.50 2.19 15.58
C GLU A 122 25.64 1.33 15.01
N LEU A 123 26.37 0.60 15.87
CA LEU A 123 27.49 -0.24 15.44
C LEU A 123 27.00 -1.32 14.48
N THR A 124 25.93 -2.01 14.86
CA THR A 124 25.40 -3.11 14.04
C THR A 124 24.74 -2.58 12.77
N ARG A 125 23.94 -1.52 12.86
CA ARG A 125 23.34 -0.88 11.69
C ARG A 125 24.39 -0.52 10.64
N ARG A 126 25.51 0.06 11.06
CA ARG A 126 26.63 0.39 10.16
C ARG A 126 27.29 -0.85 9.58
N ALA A 127 27.47 -1.91 10.35
CA ALA A 127 28.00 -3.19 9.86
C ALA A 127 27.09 -3.81 8.76
N PHE A 128 25.80 -3.54 8.80
CA PHE A 128 24.82 -3.91 7.77
C PHE A 128 24.59 -2.85 6.68
N GLY A 129 25.44 -1.81 6.62
CA GLY A 129 25.43 -0.81 5.55
C GLY A 129 24.52 0.40 5.76
N ALA A 130 23.95 0.58 6.94
CA ALA A 130 23.19 1.80 7.26
C ALA A 130 24.11 3.03 7.39
N VAL A 131 23.63 4.18 6.95
CA VAL A 131 24.34 5.47 7.04
C VAL A 131 24.59 5.84 8.51
N PRO A 132 25.80 6.28 8.90
CA PRO A 132 26.10 6.72 10.26
C PRO A 132 25.14 7.78 10.81
N GLN A 133 24.86 7.73 12.11
CA GLN A 133 24.07 8.74 12.84
C GLN A 133 22.61 8.85 12.40
N THR A 134 22.05 7.79 11.84
CA THR A 134 20.65 7.72 11.38
C THR A 134 19.78 6.83 12.28
N LEU A 135 20.30 6.35 13.43
CA LEU A 135 19.53 5.56 14.41
C LEU A 135 18.29 6.29 14.93
N ARG A 136 18.36 7.62 15.04
CA ARG A 136 17.22 8.47 15.40
C ARG A 136 16.92 9.44 14.26
N PRO A 137 15.65 9.82 14.08
CA PRO A 137 15.29 10.91 13.18
C PRO A 137 16.08 12.17 13.54
N ASP A 138 16.44 12.96 12.54
CA ASP A 138 17.05 14.26 12.76
C ASP A 138 15.99 15.33 13.04
N GLU A 139 16.44 16.53 13.39
CA GLU A 139 15.56 17.62 13.81
C GLU A 139 14.65 18.12 12.68
N GLU A 140 15.10 18.01 11.42
CA GLU A 140 14.34 18.38 10.24
C GLU A 140 13.19 17.40 10.01
N LEU A 141 13.47 16.09 9.98
CA LEU A 141 12.44 15.06 9.85
C LEU A 141 11.45 15.09 11.02
N CYS A 142 11.93 15.28 12.26
CA CYS A 142 11.05 15.43 13.43
C CYS A 142 10.11 16.64 13.31
N ARG A 143 10.58 17.74 12.74
CA ARG A 143 9.79 18.95 12.53
C ARG A 143 8.70 18.74 11.47
N GLU A 144 9.03 18.07 10.38
CA GLU A 144 8.07 17.74 9.30
C GLU A 144 6.96 16.81 9.79
N ILE A 145 7.31 15.79 10.58
CA ILE A 145 6.35 14.81 11.11
C ILE A 145 5.67 15.26 12.42
N GLY A 146 5.91 16.50 12.87
CA GLY A 146 5.30 17.08 14.08
C GLY A 146 5.65 16.34 15.38
N SER A 147 6.79 15.65 15.45
CA SER A 147 7.20 14.83 16.60
C SER A 147 8.32 15.49 17.41
N SER A 148 8.39 15.19 18.70
CA SER A 148 9.48 15.67 19.55
C SER A 148 10.79 14.97 19.19
N CYS A 149 11.84 15.76 18.90
CA CYS A 149 13.14 15.20 18.55
C CYS A 149 13.85 14.67 19.81
N PRO A 150 14.31 13.41 19.84
CA PRO A 150 15.13 12.92 20.94
C PRO A 150 16.50 13.61 20.91
N LYS A 151 16.95 14.14 22.06
CA LYS A 151 18.25 14.81 22.19
C LYS A 151 19.38 13.86 21.77
N ARG A 152 20.18 14.23 20.77
CA ARG A 152 21.38 13.48 20.40
C ARG A 152 22.36 13.51 21.57
N ARG A 153 22.75 12.34 22.08
CA ARG A 153 23.96 12.23 22.91
C ARG A 153 25.14 12.15 21.95
N TYR A 154 25.85 13.26 21.78
CA TYR A 154 27.17 13.23 21.18
C TYR A 154 28.08 12.46 22.13
N CYS A 155 28.49 11.25 21.75
CA CYS A 155 29.68 10.66 22.33
C CYS A 155 30.86 11.32 21.61
N GLU A 156 31.50 12.29 22.26
CA GLU A 156 32.85 12.70 21.93
C GLU A 156 33.77 11.48 22.09
N GLY A 157 34.70 11.32 21.15
CA GLY A 157 35.56 10.14 21.00
C GLY A 157 36.57 9.95 22.13
#